data_AF-A0A1I7MZY2-F1
#
_entry.id   AF-A0A1I7MZY2-F1
#
_cell.length_a   1.000
_cell.length_b   1.000
_cell.length_c   1.000
_cell.angle_alpha   90.00
_cell.angle_beta   90.00
_cell.angle_gamma   90.00
#
_symmetry.space_group_name_H-M   'P 1'
#
loop_
_entity.id
_entity.type
_entity.pdbx_description
1 polymer ?
#
loop_
_entity_poly.entity_id
_entity_poly.type
_entity_poly.pdbx_seq_one_letter_code
_entity_poly.pdbx_strand_id
1 'polypeptide(L)'
;MERLTGCRPRNRRGDLPLRKHVHKLPRGDMTSQSEISRDLGVAPQFDAASEAMRRRTFLQTYLERSGLKALVLGISGGIDSTTAGKLAQEAVTELRKQGSDARFVAVRLPYGHQADAADADAALAAIGPDETFEVDIAAATDGMWQAIEAAGFSAASPAQSDFLRGNVKARQRMIAQYALAGGFNGLVLGTDHAAEAVMGFFTKFGDGAADLLPLGGLTKRRVRALAAHLGIPDRLVNKVPTADLEDLAPLRPDEDAYGVTYEQIDDFLEGKPVPPEVAAIIVARYEATAHKRALPISAASIHA
;
A
#
# COMPACT_ATOMS: atom_id res chain seq x y z
N MET A 1 -4.11 -72.52 -42.73
CA MET A 1 -5.41 -72.34 -43.41
C MET A 1 -6.28 -71.51 -42.49
N GLU A 2 -6.45 -70.23 -42.75
CA GLU A 2 -7.70 -69.48 -42.48
C GLU A 2 -7.56 -68.03 -43.00
N ARG A 3 -8.70 -67.50 -43.44
CA ARG A 3 -8.87 -66.41 -44.43
C ARG A 3 -8.95 -65.05 -43.75
N LEU A 4 -8.47 -63.99 -44.42
CA LEU A 4 -8.95 -62.63 -44.19
C LEU A 4 -9.09 -61.85 -45.52
N THR A 5 -10.34 -61.66 -45.90
CA THR A 5 -10.91 -60.57 -46.72
C THR A 5 -10.56 -59.22 -46.08
N GLY A 6 -10.11 -58.14 -46.75
CA GLY A 6 -10.67 -57.47 -47.92
C GLY A 6 -11.39 -56.18 -47.48
N CYS A 7 -10.79 -54.99 -47.65
CA CYS A 7 -11.52 -53.71 -47.82
C CYS A 7 -10.58 -52.52 -48.18
N ARG A 8 -10.95 -51.74 -49.22
CA ARG A 8 -10.36 -50.44 -49.60
C ARG A 8 -11.12 -49.29 -48.92
N PRO A 9 -10.51 -48.10 -48.77
CA PRO A 9 -11.08 -46.87 -49.38
C PRO A 9 -9.98 -45.94 -49.96
N ARG A 10 -10.07 -45.42 -51.20
CA ARG A 10 -10.85 -44.27 -51.76
C ARG A 10 -10.44 -42.86 -51.26
N ASN A 11 -9.84 -42.11 -52.22
CA ASN A 11 -9.78 -40.65 -52.49
C ASN A 11 -9.82 -39.64 -51.32
N ARG A 12 -8.76 -38.85 -51.09
CA ARG A 12 -8.31 -37.62 -51.82
C ARG A 12 -9.32 -36.46 -51.84
N ARG A 13 -9.19 -35.64 -50.79
CA ARG A 13 -9.09 -34.16 -50.73
C ARG A 13 -9.92 -33.33 -51.73
N GLY A 14 -10.94 -32.67 -51.19
CA GLY A 14 -11.45 -31.38 -51.68
C GLY A 14 -11.13 -30.30 -50.64
N ASP A 15 -10.52 -29.21 -51.09
CA ASP A 15 -10.23 -28.01 -50.30
C ASP A 15 -11.52 -27.20 -50.03
N LEU A 16 -11.68 -26.69 -48.80
CA LEU A 16 -12.60 -25.61 -48.44
C LEU A 16 -11.83 -24.50 -47.72
N PRO A 17 -12.12 -23.21 -47.99
CA PRO A 17 -11.34 -22.09 -47.47
C PRO A 17 -11.71 -21.78 -46.01
N LEU A 18 -10.70 -21.72 -45.14
CA LEU A 18 -10.80 -21.28 -43.75
C LEU A 18 -11.14 -19.77 -43.70
N ARG A 19 -12.40 -19.45 -43.42
CA ARG A 19 -12.80 -18.10 -43.01
C ARG A 19 -12.17 -17.77 -41.65
N LYS A 20 -11.34 -16.73 -41.61
CA LYS A 20 -10.86 -16.10 -40.37
C LYS A 20 -12.01 -15.34 -39.71
N HIS A 21 -12.79 -16.01 -38.87
CA HIS A 21 -13.63 -15.35 -37.88
C HIS A 21 -12.88 -15.33 -36.56
N VAL A 22 -12.12 -14.25 -36.35
CA VAL A 22 -11.65 -13.87 -35.02
C VAL A 22 -12.88 -13.37 -34.28
N HIS A 23 -13.45 -14.20 -33.41
CA HIS A 23 -14.37 -13.73 -32.39
C HIS A 23 -13.61 -12.73 -31.52
N LYS A 24 -13.89 -11.43 -31.69
CA LYS A 24 -13.60 -10.44 -30.67
C LYS A 24 -14.45 -10.83 -29.46
N LEU A 25 -13.78 -11.29 -28.40
CA LEU A 25 -14.35 -11.28 -27.06
C LEU A 25 -14.86 -9.85 -26.77
N PRO A 26 -16.00 -9.68 -26.09
CA PRO A 26 -16.48 -8.37 -25.72
C PRO A 26 -15.39 -7.67 -24.90
N ARG A 27 -14.98 -6.47 -25.33
CA ARG A 27 -14.16 -5.58 -24.49
C ARG A 27 -15.03 -5.31 -23.26
N GLY A 28 -14.70 -5.87 -22.11
CA GLY A 28 -15.22 -5.35 -20.85
C GLY A 28 -14.92 -3.85 -20.84
N ASP A 29 -15.89 -3.03 -20.45
CA ASP A 29 -15.67 -1.59 -20.33
C ASP A 29 -14.39 -1.36 -19.52
N MET A 30 -13.42 -0.67 -20.10
CA MET A 30 -12.21 -0.31 -19.37
C MET A 30 -12.63 0.55 -18.19
N THR A 31 -12.18 0.20 -16.98
CA THR A 31 -12.48 0.97 -15.77
C THR A 31 -12.10 2.43 -16.00
N SER A 32 -13.06 3.33 -15.95
CA SER A 32 -12.84 4.74 -16.24
C SER A 32 -12.08 5.41 -15.10
N GLN A 33 -11.37 6.51 -15.42
CA GLN A 33 -10.72 7.38 -14.44
C GLN A 33 -11.68 7.77 -13.30
N SER A 34 -12.93 8.14 -13.65
CA SER A 34 -13.94 8.54 -12.65
C SER A 34 -14.42 7.40 -11.75
N GLU A 35 -14.41 6.15 -12.24
CA GLU A 35 -14.76 4.98 -11.44
C GLU A 35 -13.62 4.66 -10.48
N ILE A 36 -12.37 4.62 -10.95
CA ILE A 36 -11.19 4.38 -10.11
C ILE A 36 -11.10 5.43 -8.99
N SER A 37 -11.26 6.72 -9.31
CA SER A 37 -11.25 7.78 -8.29
C SER A 37 -12.34 7.59 -7.24
N ARG A 38 -13.53 7.16 -7.65
CA ARG A 38 -14.66 6.91 -6.73
C ARG A 38 -14.41 5.68 -5.86
N ASP A 39 -13.94 4.59 -6.46
CA ASP A 39 -13.61 3.33 -5.78
C ASP A 39 -12.56 3.55 -4.69
N LEU A 40 -11.58 4.42 -4.96
CA LEU A 40 -10.52 4.77 -4.01
C LEU A 40 -10.91 5.91 -3.05
N GLY A 41 -12.16 6.39 -3.10
CA GLY A 41 -12.67 7.39 -2.18
C GLY A 41 -12.09 8.80 -2.35
N VAL A 42 -11.60 9.13 -3.55
CA VAL A 42 -11.03 10.45 -3.83
C VAL A 42 -12.15 11.49 -3.91
N ALA A 43 -12.16 12.41 -2.95
CA ALA A 43 -13.16 13.47 -2.90
C ALA A 43 -13.00 14.47 -4.07
N PRO A 44 -14.09 14.99 -4.66
CA PRO A 44 -14.02 15.96 -5.75
C PRO A 44 -13.46 17.32 -5.30
N GLN A 45 -13.62 17.66 -4.03
CA GLN A 45 -13.11 18.88 -3.42
C GLN A 45 -12.19 18.53 -2.26
N PHE A 46 -11.23 19.42 -1.99
CA PHE A 46 -10.27 19.27 -0.91
C PHE A 46 -10.07 20.60 -0.20
N ASP A 47 -10.22 20.57 1.12
CA ASP A 47 -9.82 21.63 2.04
C ASP A 47 -9.05 21.00 3.20
N ALA A 48 -7.82 21.44 3.42
CA ALA A 48 -6.91 20.78 4.36
C ALA A 48 -7.42 20.84 5.80
N ALA A 49 -8.06 21.95 6.21
CA ALA A 49 -8.60 22.11 7.56
C ALA A 49 -9.79 21.17 7.80
N SER A 50 -10.72 21.12 6.85
CA SER A 50 -11.88 20.24 6.91
C SER A 50 -11.47 18.76 6.89
N GLU A 51 -10.51 18.38 6.05
CA GLU A 51 -9.98 17.01 6.02
C GLU A 51 -9.23 16.64 7.31
N ALA A 52 -8.44 17.56 7.89
CA ALA A 52 -7.78 17.34 9.17
C ALA A 52 -8.79 17.07 10.30
N MET A 53 -9.87 17.86 10.37
CA MET A 53 -10.95 17.64 11.35
C MET A 53 -11.63 16.29 11.10
N ARG A 54 -12.07 16.01 9.86
CA ARG A 54 -12.76 14.77 9.51
C ARG A 54 -11.95 13.52 9.85
N ARG A 55 -10.65 13.53 9.56
CA ARG A 55 -9.75 12.39 9.81
C ARG A 55 -9.46 12.18 11.29
N ARG A 56 -9.30 13.25 12.07
CA ARG A 56 -9.24 13.15 13.53
C ARG A 56 -10.53 12.59 14.11
N THR A 57 -11.69 13.13 13.72
CA THR A 57 -12.99 12.62 14.17
C THR A 57 -13.19 11.14 13.81
N PHE A 58 -12.74 10.70 12.64
CA PHE A 58 -12.73 9.29 12.26
C PHE A 58 -11.92 8.43 13.24
N LEU A 59 -10.67 8.81 13.52
CA LEU A 59 -9.81 8.10 14.47
C LEU A 59 -10.42 8.06 15.88
N GLN A 60 -10.93 9.20 16.35
CA GLN A 60 -11.57 9.32 17.66
C GLN A 60 -12.78 8.40 17.78
N THR A 61 -13.71 8.50 16.82
CA THR A 61 -14.95 7.73 16.81
C THR A 61 -14.68 6.24 16.79
N TYR A 62 -13.71 5.78 16.00
CA TYR A 62 -13.41 4.36 15.90
C TYR A 62 -12.73 3.84 17.16
N LEU A 63 -11.76 4.58 17.72
CA LEU A 63 -11.09 4.21 18.96
C LEU A 63 -12.10 4.08 20.11
N GLU A 64 -12.97 5.07 20.30
CA GLU A 64 -14.03 5.03 21.32
C GLU A 64 -14.99 3.85 21.13
N ARG A 65 -15.48 3.63 19.90
CA ARG A 65 -16.42 2.53 19.60
C ARG A 65 -15.81 1.15 19.83
N SER A 66 -14.51 1.00 19.58
CA SER A 66 -13.82 -0.27 19.80
C SER A 66 -13.55 -0.57 21.28
N GLY A 67 -13.59 0.45 22.16
CA GLY A 67 -13.18 0.34 23.56
C GLY A 67 -11.66 0.19 23.77
N LEU A 68 -10.88 0.27 22.68
CA LEU A 68 -9.43 0.18 22.69
C LEU A 68 -8.81 1.52 23.13
N LYS A 69 -7.53 1.47 23.54
CA LYS A 69 -6.86 2.54 24.30
C LYS A 69 -5.69 3.18 23.59
N ALA A 70 -5.25 2.61 22.47
CA ALA A 70 -4.10 3.12 21.77
C ALA A 70 -4.25 3.09 20.25
N LEU A 71 -3.57 4.02 19.60
CA LEU A 71 -3.24 3.97 18.18
C LEU A 71 -1.74 3.72 18.06
N VAL A 72 -1.34 2.78 17.22
CA VAL A 72 0.08 2.41 17.00
C VAL A 72 0.44 2.64 15.54
N LEU A 73 1.58 3.27 15.29
CA LEU A 73 2.06 3.51 13.92
C LEU A 73 3.59 3.51 13.83
N GLY A 74 4.10 2.84 12.79
CA GLY A 74 5.49 2.91 12.36
C GLY A 74 5.84 4.27 11.75
N ILE A 75 6.89 4.92 12.26
CA ILE A 75 7.38 6.22 11.76
C ILE A 75 8.66 6.03 10.96
N SER A 76 8.55 6.14 9.63
CA SER A 76 9.65 5.92 8.70
C SER A 76 10.52 7.17 8.50
N GLY A 77 9.98 8.36 8.76
CA GLY A 77 10.57 9.64 8.31
C GLY A 77 10.04 10.11 6.95
N GLY A 78 9.17 9.33 6.31
CA GLY A 78 8.39 9.75 5.15
C GLY A 78 7.16 10.58 5.53
N ILE A 79 6.64 11.36 4.58
CA ILE A 79 5.55 12.29 4.83
C ILE A 79 4.24 11.61 5.23
N ASP A 80 3.94 10.42 4.70
CA ASP A 80 2.67 9.73 4.97
C ASP A 80 2.60 9.28 6.43
N SER A 81 3.64 8.59 6.92
CA SER A 81 3.74 8.20 8.33
C SER A 81 3.77 9.42 9.26
N THR A 82 4.44 10.50 8.87
CA THR A 82 4.47 11.74 9.66
C THR A 82 3.08 12.38 9.77
N THR A 83 2.34 12.44 8.66
CA THR A 83 0.99 13.04 8.59
C THR A 83 -0.02 12.19 9.37
N ALA A 84 -0.01 10.87 9.15
CA ALA A 84 -0.88 9.95 9.88
C ALA A 84 -0.58 9.96 11.39
N GLY A 85 0.70 9.98 11.78
CA GLY A 85 1.11 10.08 13.17
C GLY A 85 0.69 11.39 13.82
N LYS A 86 0.80 12.52 13.10
CA LYS A 86 0.36 13.83 13.61
C LYS A 86 -1.16 13.86 13.83
N LEU A 87 -1.95 13.36 12.88
CA LEU A 87 -3.40 13.21 13.04
C LEU A 87 -3.75 12.32 14.25
N ALA A 88 -3.05 11.20 14.42
CA ALA A 88 -3.26 10.29 15.53
C ALA A 88 -2.96 10.94 16.88
N GLN A 89 -1.82 11.63 17.01
CA GLN A 89 -1.44 12.34 18.23
C GLN A 89 -2.44 13.44 18.60
N GLU A 90 -2.87 14.24 17.63
CA GLU A 90 -3.89 15.28 17.86
C GLU A 90 -5.24 14.66 18.27
N ALA A 91 -5.66 13.58 17.60
CA ALA A 91 -6.89 12.86 17.90
C ALA A 91 -6.92 12.36 19.35
N VAL A 92 -5.86 11.68 19.82
CA VAL A 92 -5.79 11.16 21.19
C VAL A 92 -5.61 12.29 22.22
N THR A 93 -4.91 13.37 21.86
CA THR A 93 -4.77 14.55 22.72
C THR A 93 -6.13 15.20 23.00
N GLU A 94 -6.96 15.33 21.96
CA GLU A 94 -8.32 15.85 22.09
C GLU A 94 -9.23 14.91 22.90
N LEU A 95 -9.14 13.60 22.71
CA LEU A 95 -9.87 12.63 23.52
C LEU A 95 -9.48 12.70 25.00
N ARG A 96 -8.18 12.86 25.30
CA ARG A 96 -7.72 13.01 26.69
C ARG A 96 -8.25 14.27 27.35
N LYS A 97 -8.42 15.37 26.61
CA LYS A 97 -9.10 16.58 27.12
C LYS A 97 -10.56 16.33 27.50
N GLN A 98 -11.17 15.28 26.95
CA GLN A 98 -12.54 14.84 27.24
C GLN A 98 -12.60 13.73 28.31
N GLY A 99 -11.47 13.39 28.93
CA GLY A 99 -11.39 12.40 30.02
C GLY A 99 -11.08 10.97 29.59
N SER A 100 -10.78 10.74 28.30
CA SER A 100 -10.29 9.44 27.81
C SER A 100 -8.85 9.17 28.27
N ASP A 101 -8.46 7.90 28.34
CA ASP A 101 -7.09 7.41 28.57
C ASP A 101 -6.37 7.02 27.25
N ALA A 102 -6.91 7.47 26.11
CA ALA A 102 -6.34 7.21 24.79
C ALA A 102 -4.89 7.74 24.64
N ARG A 103 -4.04 6.98 23.96
CA ARG A 103 -2.64 7.34 23.67
C ARG A 103 -2.21 6.97 22.25
N PHE A 104 -1.20 7.66 21.74
CA PHE A 104 -0.56 7.34 20.48
C PHE A 104 0.85 6.83 20.72
N VAL A 105 1.15 5.67 20.13
CA VAL A 105 2.43 4.97 20.23
C VAL A 105 3.12 5.03 18.87
N ALA A 106 4.20 5.80 18.78
CA ALA A 106 5.05 5.85 17.61
C ALA A 106 6.16 4.79 17.70
N VAL A 107 6.46 4.13 16.59
CA VAL A 107 7.47 3.06 16.56
C VAL A 107 8.47 3.27 15.43
N ARG A 108 9.75 3.37 15.75
CA ARG A 108 10.85 3.29 14.79
C ARG A 108 11.10 1.83 14.45
N LEU A 109 11.18 1.51 13.16
CA LEU A 109 11.28 0.13 12.65
C LEU A 109 12.46 -0.02 11.67
N PRO A 110 13.69 0.33 12.09
CA PRO A 110 14.85 0.23 11.22
C PRO A 110 15.18 -1.23 10.91
N TYR A 111 15.87 -1.46 9.79
CA TYR A 111 16.56 -2.71 9.50
C TYR A 111 18.06 -2.42 9.68
N GLY A 112 18.60 -2.70 10.87
CA GLY A 112 19.95 -2.31 11.26
C GLY A 112 20.12 -0.78 11.24
N HIS A 113 21.02 -0.28 10.40
CA HIS A 113 21.25 1.16 10.25
C HIS A 113 20.38 1.75 9.13
N GLN A 114 19.43 2.62 9.50
CA GLN A 114 18.62 3.38 8.55
C GLN A 114 19.38 4.64 8.09
N ALA A 115 19.60 4.79 6.78
CA ALA A 115 20.39 5.88 6.21
C ALA A 115 19.80 7.28 6.48
N ASP A 116 18.48 7.38 6.51
CA ASP A 116 17.72 8.61 6.74
C ASP A 116 17.11 8.68 8.16
N ALA A 117 17.77 8.07 9.16
CA ALA A 117 17.31 8.10 10.56
C ALA A 117 17.02 9.53 11.08
N ALA A 118 17.79 10.52 10.65
CA ALA A 118 17.60 11.92 11.01
C ALA A 118 16.24 12.50 10.54
N ASP A 119 15.65 11.98 9.45
CA ASP A 119 14.32 12.38 9.01
C ASP A 119 13.23 11.73 9.85
N ALA A 120 13.46 10.51 10.33
CA ALA A 120 12.54 9.88 11.25
C ALA A 120 12.55 10.54 12.64
N ASP A 121 13.72 10.94 13.14
CA ASP A 121 13.83 11.74 14.36
C ASP A 121 13.10 13.07 14.21
N ALA A 122 13.22 13.69 13.04
CA ALA A 122 12.49 14.90 12.70
C ALA A 122 10.97 14.70 12.67
N ALA A 123 10.52 13.58 12.10
CA ALA A 123 9.13 13.21 12.06
C ALA A 123 8.58 13.01 13.47
N LEU A 124 9.28 12.26 14.33
CA LEU A 124 8.94 12.10 15.74
C LEU A 124 8.85 13.44 16.46
N ALA A 125 9.81 14.34 16.25
CA ALA A 125 9.80 15.67 16.85
C ALA A 125 8.60 16.52 16.36
N ALA A 126 8.24 16.44 15.08
CA ALA A 126 7.08 17.14 14.52
C ALA A 126 5.74 16.58 15.03
N ILE A 127 5.68 15.26 15.25
CA ILE A 127 4.49 14.57 15.77
C ILE A 127 4.30 14.88 17.26
N GLY A 128 5.33 14.69 18.07
CA GLY A 128 5.27 14.74 19.54
C GLY A 128 4.45 13.59 20.13
N PRO A 129 4.79 12.32 19.86
CA PRO A 129 4.02 11.16 20.29
C PRO A 129 4.01 10.99 21.82
N ASP A 130 2.96 10.36 22.37
CA ASP A 130 2.88 10.06 23.81
C ASP A 130 3.93 9.03 24.23
N GLU A 131 4.14 8.02 23.39
CA GLU A 131 5.10 6.93 23.61
C GLU A 131 5.93 6.71 22.34
N THR A 132 7.22 6.43 22.49
CA THR A 132 8.10 6.09 21.38
C THR A 132 8.86 4.79 21.67
N PHE A 133 8.83 3.88 20.71
CA PHE A 133 9.62 2.64 20.73
C PHE A 133 10.53 2.57 19.51
N GLU A 134 11.61 1.80 19.64
CA GLU A 134 12.43 1.38 18.51
C GLU A 134 12.53 -0.15 18.51
N VAL A 135 12.22 -0.75 17.38
CA VAL A 135 12.31 -2.20 17.16
C VAL A 135 13.11 -2.43 15.89
N ASP A 136 14.38 -2.81 16.05
CA ASP A 136 15.21 -3.23 14.93
C ASP A 136 14.71 -4.58 14.39
N ILE A 137 14.26 -4.58 13.14
CA ILE A 137 13.70 -5.76 12.47
C ILE A 137 14.76 -6.64 11.81
N ALA A 138 16.06 -6.30 11.88
CA ALA A 138 17.13 -7.02 11.18
C ALA A 138 17.19 -8.50 11.58
N ALA A 139 17.29 -8.80 12.88
CA ALA A 139 17.41 -10.18 13.36
C ALA A 139 16.20 -11.05 12.97
N ALA A 140 14.99 -10.50 13.06
CA ALA A 140 13.76 -11.21 12.68
C ALA A 140 13.66 -11.41 11.16
N THR A 141 14.07 -10.41 10.37
CA THR A 141 14.10 -10.48 8.91
C THR A 141 15.10 -11.53 8.44
N ASP A 142 16.32 -11.47 8.97
CA ASP A 142 17.42 -12.33 8.54
C ASP A 142 17.20 -13.77 8.98
N GLY A 143 16.71 -13.99 10.20
CA GLY A 143 16.35 -15.32 10.67
C GLY A 143 15.25 -15.95 9.80
N MET A 144 14.24 -15.18 9.40
CA MET A 144 13.20 -15.66 8.49
C MET A 144 13.77 -15.98 7.09
N TRP A 145 14.61 -15.11 6.55
CA TRP A 145 15.21 -15.31 5.24
C TRP A 145 16.11 -16.56 5.20
N GLN A 146 16.96 -16.72 6.22
CA GLN A 146 17.81 -17.90 6.37
C GLN A 146 17.00 -19.20 6.51
N ALA A 147 15.87 -19.16 7.22
CA ALA A 147 14.98 -20.33 7.32
C ALA A 147 14.36 -20.72 5.97
N ILE A 148 14.00 -19.73 5.14
CA ILE A 148 13.49 -19.96 3.78
C ILE A 148 14.58 -20.60 2.89
N GLU A 149 15.80 -20.09 2.93
CA GLU A 149 16.93 -20.65 2.19
C GLU A 149 17.27 -22.07 2.67
N ALA A 150 17.28 -22.30 3.98
CA ALA A 150 17.52 -23.62 4.57
C ALA A 150 16.44 -24.66 4.20
N ALA A 151 15.22 -24.21 3.87
CA ALA A 151 14.14 -25.06 3.35
C ALA A 151 14.34 -25.44 1.86
N GLY A 152 15.42 -24.98 1.22
CA GLY A 152 15.77 -25.30 -0.16
C GLY A 152 15.25 -24.31 -1.20
N PHE A 153 14.67 -23.18 -0.78
CA PHE A 153 14.30 -22.10 -1.70
C PHE A 153 15.56 -21.40 -2.24
N SER A 154 15.55 -21.05 -3.52
CA SER A 154 16.58 -20.22 -4.15
C SER A 154 15.93 -19.25 -5.14
N ALA A 155 16.27 -17.97 -5.03
CA ALA A 155 15.79 -16.96 -5.97
C ALA A 155 16.46 -17.12 -7.34
N ALA A 156 15.74 -16.81 -8.41
CA ALA A 156 16.24 -16.90 -9.78
C ALA A 156 17.33 -15.85 -10.09
N SER A 157 17.45 -14.80 -9.28
CA SER A 157 18.48 -13.77 -9.41
C SER A 157 18.70 -13.02 -8.09
N PRO A 158 19.85 -12.32 -7.92
CA PRO A 158 20.07 -11.44 -6.77
C PRO A 158 19.01 -10.35 -6.63
N ALA A 159 18.55 -9.75 -7.73
CA ALA A 159 17.50 -8.74 -7.71
C ALA A 159 16.15 -9.29 -7.22
N GLN A 160 15.80 -10.52 -7.61
CA GLN A 160 14.60 -11.18 -7.10
C GLN A 160 14.74 -11.49 -5.60
N SER A 161 15.93 -11.94 -5.17
CA SER A 161 16.22 -12.18 -3.75
C SER A 161 16.00 -10.92 -2.92
N ASP A 162 16.58 -9.80 -3.35
CA ASP A 162 16.47 -8.51 -2.67
C ASP A 162 15.02 -8.02 -2.59
N PHE A 163 14.27 -8.10 -3.69
CA PHE A 163 12.84 -7.75 -3.71
C PHE A 163 12.01 -8.60 -2.73
N LEU A 164 12.23 -9.92 -2.71
CA LEU A 164 11.51 -10.82 -1.81
C LEU A 164 11.86 -10.56 -0.34
N ARG A 165 13.15 -10.33 -0.04
CA ARG A 165 13.62 -9.97 1.30
C ARG A 165 13.08 -8.61 1.75
N GLY A 166 12.97 -7.63 0.85
CA GLY A 166 12.29 -6.36 1.09
C GLY A 166 10.82 -6.54 1.53
N ASN A 167 10.10 -7.47 0.91
CA ASN A 167 8.75 -7.83 1.36
C ASN A 167 8.75 -8.52 2.73
N VAL A 168 9.77 -9.30 3.09
CA VAL A 168 9.91 -9.85 4.45
C VAL A 168 10.10 -8.72 5.45
N LYS A 169 10.97 -7.73 5.17
CA LYS A 169 11.14 -6.54 6.03
C LYS A 169 9.80 -5.85 6.30
N ALA A 170 9.03 -5.53 5.25
CA ALA A 170 7.72 -4.89 5.39
C ALA A 170 6.75 -5.70 6.29
N ARG A 171 6.76 -7.04 6.18
CA ARG A 171 5.93 -7.91 7.04
C ARG A 171 6.44 -8.00 8.48
N GLN A 172 7.75 -7.95 8.71
CA GLN A 172 8.29 -7.89 10.06
C GLN A 172 7.93 -6.57 10.76
N ARG A 173 7.92 -5.45 10.01
CA ARG A 173 7.42 -4.16 10.52
C ARG A 173 5.94 -4.23 10.92
N MET A 174 5.11 -4.93 10.14
CA MET A 174 3.71 -5.18 10.50
C MET A 174 3.60 -6.01 11.79
N ILE A 175 4.34 -7.12 11.90
CA ILE A 175 4.34 -7.98 13.10
C ILE A 175 4.70 -7.18 14.35
N ALA A 176 5.75 -6.35 14.29
CA ALA A 176 6.17 -5.52 15.42
C ALA A 176 5.06 -4.55 15.87
N GLN A 177 4.39 -3.88 14.92
CA GLN A 177 3.30 -2.96 15.22
C GLN A 177 2.10 -3.67 15.86
N TYR A 178 1.67 -4.81 15.31
CA TYR A 178 0.57 -5.59 15.89
C TYR A 178 0.91 -6.18 17.26
N ALA A 179 2.16 -6.59 17.50
CA ALA A 179 2.61 -7.04 18.81
C ALA A 179 2.52 -5.92 19.86
N LEU A 180 2.99 -4.71 19.51
CA LEU A 180 2.86 -3.53 20.37
C LEU A 180 1.39 -3.14 20.58
N ALA A 181 0.59 -3.11 19.51
CA ALA A 181 -0.85 -2.83 19.62
C ALA A 181 -1.56 -3.80 20.56
N GLY A 182 -1.25 -5.10 20.50
CA GLY A 182 -1.76 -6.10 21.44
C GLY A 182 -1.38 -5.78 22.90
N GLY A 183 -0.13 -5.38 23.15
CA GLY A 183 0.33 -4.99 24.49
C GLY A 183 -0.30 -3.69 25.01
N PHE A 184 -0.65 -2.77 24.11
CA PHE A 184 -1.28 -1.49 24.43
C PHE A 184 -2.81 -1.50 24.39
N ASN A 185 -3.42 -2.66 24.09
CA ASN A 185 -4.86 -2.77 23.79
C ASN A 185 -5.29 -1.74 22.74
N GLY A 186 -4.60 -1.73 21.60
CA GLY A 186 -4.69 -0.69 20.57
C GLY A 186 -4.98 -1.21 19.17
N LEU A 187 -5.06 -0.26 18.24
CA LEU A 187 -5.25 -0.46 16.81
C LEU A 187 -3.99 -0.05 16.04
N VAL A 188 -3.66 -0.79 14.99
CA VAL A 188 -2.57 -0.43 14.07
C VAL A 188 -3.10 0.51 13.00
N LEU A 189 -2.44 1.65 12.82
CA LEU A 189 -2.71 2.58 11.73
C LEU A 189 -1.89 2.19 10.49
N GLY A 190 -2.50 2.37 9.32
CA GLY A 190 -1.82 2.26 8.03
C GLY A 190 -1.74 3.62 7.33
N THR A 191 -0.75 3.77 6.46
CA THR A 191 -0.50 5.03 5.74
C THR A 191 -1.02 5.03 4.31
N ASP A 192 -1.62 3.92 3.86
CA ASP A 192 -2.15 3.79 2.51
C ASP A 192 -3.15 4.92 2.19
N HIS A 193 -2.98 5.46 1.00
CA HIS A 193 -3.78 6.54 0.45
C HIS A 193 -4.03 6.29 -1.04
N ALA A 194 -4.94 7.03 -1.68
CA ALA A 194 -5.40 6.72 -3.03
C ALA A 194 -4.27 6.63 -4.08
N ALA A 195 -3.25 7.49 -3.99
CA ALA A 195 -2.10 7.43 -4.90
C ALA A 195 -1.21 6.18 -4.75
N GLU A 196 -1.12 5.55 -3.56
CA GLU A 196 -0.44 4.26 -3.38
C GLU A 196 -1.38 3.11 -3.76
N ALA A 197 -2.64 3.20 -3.35
CA ALA A 197 -3.66 2.19 -3.58
C ALA A 197 -3.91 1.94 -5.08
N VAL A 198 -3.91 3.00 -5.90
CA VAL A 198 -4.12 2.89 -7.36
C VAL A 198 -2.99 2.12 -8.05
N MET A 199 -1.77 2.29 -7.57
CA MET A 199 -0.59 1.60 -8.08
C MET A 199 -0.38 0.23 -7.40
N GLY A 200 -1.12 -0.06 -6.32
CA GLY A 200 -0.92 -1.22 -5.46
C GLY A 200 0.47 -1.25 -4.84
N PHE A 201 1.01 -0.07 -4.52
CA PHE A 201 2.38 0.11 -4.05
C PHE A 201 2.51 -0.02 -2.53
N PHE A 202 2.23 -1.23 -2.09
CA PHE A 202 2.44 -1.65 -0.71
C PHE A 202 2.69 -3.16 -0.70
N THR A 203 3.33 -3.63 0.36
CA THR A 203 3.48 -5.07 0.58
C THR A 203 2.17 -5.63 1.09
N LYS A 204 1.58 -6.60 0.37
CA LYS A 204 0.37 -7.28 0.84
C LYS A 204 0.67 -8.01 2.16
N PHE A 205 -0.14 -7.70 3.18
CA PHE A 205 0.05 -8.13 4.56
C PHE A 205 1.36 -7.67 5.22
N GLY A 206 1.99 -6.62 4.67
CA GLY A 206 3.04 -5.84 5.32
C GLY A 206 2.47 -4.51 5.77
N ASP A 207 2.99 -3.41 5.22
CA ASP A 207 2.49 -2.05 5.41
C ASP A 207 1.02 -1.86 5.01
N GLY A 208 0.51 -2.66 4.05
CA GLY A 208 -0.91 -2.67 3.69
C GLY A 208 -1.84 -3.40 4.69
N ALA A 209 -1.30 -4.02 5.74
CA ALA A 209 -2.12 -4.61 6.82
C ALA A 209 -2.17 -3.66 8.01
N ALA A 210 -3.33 -3.04 8.20
CA ALA A 210 -3.65 -2.16 9.29
C ALA A 210 -5.14 -2.22 9.62
N ASP A 211 -5.52 -1.70 10.78
CA ASP A 211 -6.91 -1.67 11.23
C ASP A 211 -7.63 -0.40 10.74
N LEU A 212 -6.91 0.73 10.64
CA LEU A 212 -7.45 2.03 10.23
C LEU A 212 -6.52 2.75 9.24
N LEU A 213 -7.10 3.37 8.21
CA LEU A 213 -6.40 4.12 7.18
C LEU A 213 -6.77 5.62 7.23
N PRO A 214 -6.17 6.42 8.14
CA PRO A 214 -6.49 7.83 8.28
C PRO A 214 -6.13 8.67 7.04
N LEU A 215 -5.36 8.15 6.08
CA LEU A 215 -5.00 8.84 4.82
C LEU A 215 -5.78 8.34 3.60
N GLY A 216 -6.68 7.38 3.77
CA GLY A 216 -7.51 6.85 2.68
C GLY A 216 -8.23 7.96 1.89
N GLY A 217 -8.26 7.82 0.56
CA GLY A 217 -8.87 8.79 -0.36
C GLY A 217 -8.02 10.04 -0.69
N LEU A 218 -6.85 10.23 -0.07
CA LEU A 218 -5.96 11.33 -0.42
C LEU A 218 -5.04 10.98 -1.60
N THR A 219 -4.84 11.95 -2.48
CA THR A 219 -3.75 11.98 -3.46
C THR A 219 -2.46 12.46 -2.78
N LYS A 220 -1.29 12.23 -3.37
CA LYS A 220 0.00 12.54 -2.73
C LYS A 220 0.15 14.03 -2.46
N ARG A 221 -0.28 14.89 -3.39
CA ARG A 221 -0.32 16.36 -3.19
C ARG A 221 -1.26 16.77 -2.05
N ARG A 222 -2.37 16.04 -1.84
CA ARG A 222 -3.31 16.31 -0.75
C ARG A 222 -2.76 15.85 0.60
N VAL A 223 -2.01 14.75 0.65
CA VAL A 223 -1.24 14.36 1.85
C VAL A 223 -0.24 15.47 2.20
N ARG A 224 0.53 15.97 1.23
CA ARG A 224 1.47 17.10 1.45
C ARG A 224 0.77 18.37 1.92
N ALA A 225 -0.36 18.74 1.32
CA ALA A 225 -1.13 19.90 1.74
C ALA A 225 -1.71 19.76 3.15
N LEU A 226 -2.20 18.56 3.50
CA LEU A 226 -2.65 18.25 4.85
C LEU A 226 -1.49 18.33 5.85
N ALA A 227 -0.32 17.79 5.51
CA ALA A 227 0.87 17.85 6.35
C ALA A 227 1.31 19.28 6.66
N ALA A 228 1.35 20.14 5.63
CA ALA A 228 1.66 21.56 5.79
C ALA A 228 0.63 22.26 6.70
N HIS A 229 -0.66 21.95 6.54
CA HIS A 229 -1.71 22.48 7.41
C HIS A 229 -1.53 22.07 8.88
N LEU A 230 -1.06 20.85 9.14
CA LEU A 230 -0.75 20.33 10.48
C LEU A 230 0.58 20.88 11.06
N GLY A 231 1.25 21.80 10.35
CA GLY A 231 2.50 22.41 10.79
C GLY A 231 3.72 21.50 10.68
N ILE A 232 3.66 20.44 9.87
CA ILE A 232 4.82 19.58 9.60
C ILE A 232 5.86 20.39 8.81
N PRO A 233 7.16 20.37 9.18
CA PRO A 233 8.19 21.15 8.51
C PRO A 233 8.32 20.85 7.00
N ASP A 234 8.53 21.90 6.20
CA ASP A 234 8.63 21.81 4.73
C ASP A 234 9.64 20.78 4.23
N ARG A 235 10.74 20.56 4.97
CA ARG A 235 11.75 19.56 4.61
C ARG A 235 11.21 18.14 4.60
N LEU A 236 10.25 17.82 5.47
CA LEU A 236 9.58 16.52 5.52
C LEU A 236 8.47 16.45 4.47
N VAL A 237 7.73 17.56 4.28
CA VAL A 237 6.65 17.68 3.29
C VAL A 237 7.14 17.41 1.87
N ASN A 238 8.30 17.97 1.52
CA ASN A 238 8.86 17.91 0.17
C ASN A 238 9.95 16.84 0.00
N LYS A 239 10.14 15.97 1.00
CA LYS A 239 11.07 14.85 0.89
C LYS A 239 10.65 13.94 -0.27
N VAL A 240 11.64 13.46 -1.03
CA VAL A 240 11.42 12.48 -2.10
C VAL A 240 10.88 11.18 -1.47
N PRO A 241 9.69 10.69 -1.88
CA PRO A 241 9.12 9.45 -1.36
C PRO A 241 9.96 8.22 -1.77
N THR A 242 10.20 7.33 -0.80
CA THR A 242 10.91 6.06 -1.00
C THR A 242 10.35 5.00 -0.05
N ALA A 243 10.26 3.75 -0.49
CA ALA A 243 9.86 2.63 0.38
C ALA A 243 10.98 2.09 1.31
N ASP A 244 12.26 2.34 0.97
CA ASP A 244 13.45 1.86 1.68
C ASP A 244 13.41 0.36 2.07
N LEU A 245 13.16 -0.49 1.07
CA LEU A 245 13.05 -1.95 1.23
C LEU A 245 14.21 -2.73 0.59
N GLU A 246 14.72 -2.26 -0.55
CA GLU A 246 15.74 -2.93 -1.36
C GLU A 246 17.15 -2.58 -0.86
N ASP A 247 17.97 -3.60 -0.56
CA ASP A 247 19.37 -3.42 -0.12
C ASP A 247 20.28 -3.01 -1.29
N LEU A 248 19.96 -3.44 -2.52
CA LEU A 248 20.74 -3.13 -3.72
C LEU A 248 20.42 -1.73 -4.27
N ALA A 249 19.27 -1.17 -3.92
CA ALA A 249 18.81 0.15 -4.33
C ALA A 249 18.16 0.88 -3.13
N PRO A 250 18.94 1.21 -2.08
CA PRO A 250 18.42 1.90 -0.91
C PRO A 250 17.87 3.27 -1.34
N LEU A 251 16.75 3.68 -0.73
CA LEU A 251 16.08 4.95 -1.05
C LEU A 251 15.70 5.13 -2.53
N ARG A 252 15.46 4.03 -3.28
CA ARG A 252 14.95 4.11 -4.65
C ARG A 252 13.64 4.92 -4.68
N PRO A 253 13.52 5.95 -5.53
CA PRO A 253 12.29 6.71 -5.68
C PRO A 253 11.13 5.82 -6.15
N ASP A 254 9.94 6.03 -5.58
CA ASP A 254 8.76 5.26 -5.97
C ASP A 254 8.42 5.43 -7.46
N GLU A 255 8.61 6.63 -8.00
CA GLU A 255 8.32 6.98 -9.40
C GLU A 255 9.14 6.13 -10.40
N ASP A 256 10.36 5.73 -10.03
CA ASP A 256 11.20 4.83 -10.83
C ASP A 256 10.65 3.39 -10.85
N ALA A 257 9.83 3.01 -9.87
CA ALA A 257 9.14 1.73 -9.84
C ALA A 257 7.80 1.79 -10.60
N TYR A 258 7.15 2.95 -10.61
CA TYR A 258 5.86 3.18 -11.27
C TYR A 258 5.96 3.33 -12.79
N GLY A 259 7.00 4.02 -13.26
CA GLY A 259 7.07 4.52 -14.63
C GLY A 259 6.13 5.70 -14.90
N VAL A 260 5.57 6.30 -13.84
CA VAL A 260 4.74 7.53 -13.85
C VAL A 260 5.03 8.34 -12.58
N THR A 261 4.87 9.66 -12.64
CA THR A 261 5.12 10.53 -11.48
C THR A 261 3.90 10.60 -10.55
N TYR A 262 4.11 10.99 -9.30
CA TYR A 262 3.02 11.28 -8.37
C TYR A 262 2.13 12.42 -8.87
N GLU A 263 2.69 13.40 -9.59
CA GLU A 263 1.88 14.47 -10.19
C GLU A 263 0.90 13.92 -11.23
N GLN A 264 1.35 12.98 -12.07
CA GLN A 264 0.52 12.28 -13.05
C GLN A 264 -0.54 11.39 -12.38
N ILE A 265 -0.16 10.66 -11.32
CA ILE A 265 -1.09 9.84 -10.53
C ILE A 265 -2.17 10.72 -9.89
N ASP A 266 -1.76 11.83 -9.28
CA ASP A 266 -2.68 12.77 -8.63
C ASP A 266 -3.60 13.44 -9.65
N ASP A 267 -3.10 13.85 -10.81
CA ASP A 267 -3.94 14.39 -11.90
C ASP A 267 -4.95 13.37 -12.39
N PHE A 268 -4.55 12.11 -12.56
CA PHE A 268 -5.47 11.03 -12.89
C PHE A 268 -6.55 10.88 -11.81
N LEU A 269 -6.16 10.76 -10.54
CA LEU A 269 -7.12 10.54 -9.45
C LEU A 269 -8.04 11.75 -9.20
N GLU A 270 -7.60 12.97 -9.50
CA GLU A 270 -8.38 14.21 -9.35
C GLU A 270 -9.24 14.56 -10.58
N GLY A 271 -9.32 13.66 -11.58
CA GLY A 271 -10.15 13.88 -12.76
C GLY A 271 -9.58 14.91 -13.74
N LYS A 272 -8.29 15.25 -13.64
CA LYS A 272 -7.61 16.16 -14.56
C LYS A 272 -7.17 15.42 -15.83
N PRO A 273 -6.99 16.13 -16.96
CA PRO A 273 -6.48 15.52 -18.18
C PRO A 273 -5.06 14.97 -17.96
N VAL A 274 -4.81 13.74 -18.39
CA VAL A 274 -3.47 13.12 -18.42
C VAL A 274 -3.20 12.49 -19.78
N PRO A 275 -1.93 12.28 -20.17
CA PRO A 275 -1.60 11.58 -21.41
C PRO A 275 -2.20 10.17 -21.45
N PRO A 276 -2.68 9.68 -22.62
CA PRO A 276 -3.30 8.35 -22.73
C PRO A 276 -2.42 7.19 -22.26
N GLU A 277 -1.11 7.28 -22.47
CA GLU A 277 -0.13 6.28 -22.03
C GLU A 277 -0.01 6.22 -20.51
N VAL A 278 -0.08 7.36 -19.83
CA VAL A 278 -0.08 7.45 -18.36
C VAL A 278 -1.35 6.80 -17.80
N ALA A 279 -2.51 7.16 -18.36
CA ALA A 279 -3.79 6.56 -17.97
C ALA A 279 -3.77 5.03 -18.15
N ALA A 280 -3.23 4.54 -19.27
CA ALA A 280 -3.13 3.11 -19.53
C ALA A 280 -2.24 2.37 -18.52
N ILE A 281 -1.11 2.96 -18.11
CA ILE A 281 -0.24 2.40 -17.07
C ILE A 281 -1.00 2.31 -15.73
N ILE A 282 -1.67 3.38 -15.32
CA ILE A 282 -2.39 3.46 -14.05
C ILE A 282 -3.54 2.44 -14.01
N VAL A 283 -4.37 2.37 -15.07
CA VAL A 283 -5.49 1.42 -15.14
C VAL A 283 -4.98 -0.02 -15.11
N ALA A 284 -3.94 -0.34 -15.89
CA ALA A 284 -3.37 -1.69 -15.90
C ALA A 284 -2.81 -2.10 -14.53
N ARG A 285 -2.16 -1.18 -13.81
CA ARG A 285 -1.66 -1.41 -12.45
C ARG A 285 -2.80 -1.57 -11.45
N TYR A 286 -3.82 -0.73 -11.53
CA TYR A 286 -5.02 -0.84 -10.71
C TYR A 286 -5.65 -2.22 -10.85
N GLU A 287 -5.93 -2.67 -12.08
CA GLU A 287 -6.53 -3.97 -12.33
C GLU A 287 -5.64 -5.13 -11.87
N ALA A 288 -4.34 -5.11 -12.23
CA ALA A 288 -3.39 -6.16 -11.85
C ALA A 288 -3.20 -6.31 -10.33
N THR A 289 -3.44 -5.24 -9.58
CA THR A 289 -3.26 -5.21 -8.11
C THR A 289 -4.58 -5.25 -7.35
N ALA A 290 -5.73 -5.47 -8.01
CA ALA A 290 -7.04 -5.55 -7.37
C ALA A 290 -7.07 -6.53 -6.19
N HIS A 291 -6.35 -7.65 -6.32
CA HIS A 291 -6.21 -8.64 -5.25
C HIS A 291 -5.56 -8.11 -3.97
N LYS A 292 -4.83 -6.97 -4.01
CA LYS A 292 -4.23 -6.33 -2.83
C LYS A 292 -5.24 -5.49 -2.05
N ARG A 293 -6.28 -4.96 -2.72
CA ARG A 293 -7.34 -4.12 -2.12
C ARG A 293 -8.60 -4.91 -1.73
N ALA A 294 -8.58 -6.22 -1.93
CA ALA A 294 -9.68 -7.12 -1.59
C ALA A 294 -9.31 -8.06 -0.44
N LEU A 295 -10.33 -8.47 0.31
CA LEU A 295 -10.24 -9.66 1.17
C LEU A 295 -9.86 -10.90 0.34
N PRO A 296 -9.35 -11.98 0.97
CA PRO A 296 -9.10 -13.22 0.25
C PRO A 296 -10.32 -13.69 -0.55
N ILE A 297 -10.13 -13.92 -1.85
CA ILE A 297 -11.19 -14.39 -2.74
C ILE A 297 -11.60 -15.79 -2.26
N SER A 298 -12.85 -15.93 -1.86
CA SER A 298 -13.41 -17.22 -1.46
C SER A 298 -14.05 -17.92 -2.66
N ALA A 299 -14.10 -19.25 -2.64
CA ALA A 299 -14.80 -20.02 -3.68
C ALA A 299 -16.29 -19.61 -3.82
N ALA A 300 -16.90 -19.08 -2.75
CA ALA A 300 -18.25 -18.53 -2.77
C ALA A 300 -18.38 -17.22 -3.56
N SER A 301 -17.27 -16.55 -3.89
CA SER A 301 -17.23 -15.26 -4.58
C SER A 301 -17.20 -15.37 -6.12
N ILE A 302 -17.16 -16.59 -6.67
CA ILE A 302 -17.01 -16.85 -8.13
C ILE A 302 -18.35 -16.67 -8.90
N HIS A 303 -19.46 -16.43 -8.20
CA HIS A 303 -20.80 -16.36 -8.77
C HIS A 303 -21.57 -15.05 -8.49
N ALA A 304 -20.89 -13.99 -8.07
CA ALA A 304 -21.50 -12.67 -7.88
C ALA A 304 -21.11 -11.72 -9.02
#